data_AF-A0A536T3I9-F1
#
_entry.id   AF-A0A536T3I9-F1
#
_cell.length_a   1.000
_cell.length_b   1.000
_cell.length_c   1.000
_cell.angle_alpha   90.00
_cell.angle_beta   90.00
_cell.angle_gamma   90.00
#
_symmetry.space_group_name_H-M   'P 1'
#
loop_
_entity.id
_entity.type
_entity.pdbx_description
1 polymer ?
#
loop_
_entity_poly.entity_id
_entity_poly.type
_entity_poly.pdbx_seq_one_letter_code
_entity_poly.pdbx_strand_id
1 'polypeptide(L)'
;LRVAVPKMLLQVGGSISFAPEGDGKAAKWPGIDTRHMLAELVPQPDQVTIVINTNQMSLTELMSKDDVAGTSLEKPEYFNAYREMVTEAPPSFVVEHLRRLVAKGIQPHFMIGSIHQLETVERLIRTGVYTGPLVLNHMALGGGYAGRNPADMLEFVRRVPDGAVLTIESLMRTVPPICTMAVALGLHVRVGVEDNLWRRKGERFTSVAQVEQMVRIARELGRDVATGEEARGIYKIGKYYRSADEALAHLGWPPNRRPGQRGFLVRAPETVRETRTTTSPLAEETR
;
A
#
# COMPACT_ATOMS: atom_id res chain seq x y z
N LEU A 1 4.15 22.43 -2.67
CA LEU A 1 2.95 21.74 -2.16
C LEU A 1 2.61 22.09 -0.72
N ARG A 2 3.51 21.90 0.26
CA ARG A 2 3.25 22.24 1.68
C ARG A 2 2.75 23.66 1.93
N VAL A 3 3.16 24.65 1.12
CA VAL A 3 2.64 26.02 1.20
C VAL A 3 1.22 26.15 0.64
N ALA A 4 0.94 25.49 -0.50
CA ALA A 4 -0.33 25.63 -1.21
C ALA A 4 -1.48 24.80 -0.59
N VAL A 5 -1.16 23.63 -0.04
CA VAL A 5 -2.11 22.67 0.54
C VAL A 5 -1.58 22.13 1.88
N PRO A 6 -1.45 22.97 2.91
CA PRO A 6 -0.71 22.65 4.13
C PRO A 6 -1.27 21.47 4.93
N LYS A 7 -2.59 21.22 4.83
CA LYS A 7 -3.25 20.10 5.50
C LYS A 7 -3.22 18.79 4.71
N MET A 8 -2.87 18.82 3.43
CA MET A 8 -2.87 17.62 2.59
C MET A 8 -1.70 16.71 2.96
N LEU A 9 -1.97 15.41 3.10
CA LEU A 9 -0.93 14.41 3.24
C LEU A 9 -0.13 14.32 1.94
N LEU A 10 1.19 14.41 2.05
CA LEU A 10 2.09 14.29 0.91
C LEU A 10 2.75 12.91 0.94
N GLN A 11 2.37 12.10 -0.03
CA GLN A 11 2.93 10.78 -0.27
C GLN A 11 3.91 10.84 -1.45
N VAL A 12 5.04 10.15 -1.32
CA VAL A 12 6.03 10.00 -2.40
C VAL A 12 6.09 8.55 -2.87
N GLY A 13 6.08 8.36 -4.19
CA GLY A 13 6.21 7.05 -4.82
C GLY A 13 7.61 6.45 -4.64
N GLY A 14 7.67 5.12 -4.49
CA GLY A 14 8.87 4.33 -4.22
C GLY A 14 9.57 3.83 -5.48
N SER A 15 8.85 3.81 -6.60
CA SER A 15 9.35 3.57 -7.95
C SER A 15 9.99 4.85 -8.47
N ILE A 16 11.25 5.08 -8.09
CA ILE A 16 11.97 6.26 -8.55
C ILE A 16 12.40 6.03 -10.00
N SER A 17 11.71 6.71 -10.91
CA SER A 17 12.39 7.32 -12.05
C SER A 17 12.66 8.76 -11.61
N PHE A 18 13.93 9.15 -11.41
CA PHE A 18 14.18 10.56 -11.10
C PHE A 18 13.82 11.36 -12.34
N ALA A 19 12.93 12.35 -12.16
CA ALA A 19 12.62 13.30 -13.22
C ALA A 19 13.95 13.80 -13.79
N PRO A 20 14.13 13.72 -15.12
CA PRO A 20 15.36 14.18 -15.72
C PRO A 20 15.61 15.64 -15.35
N GLU A 21 16.85 16.00 -15.02
CA GLU A 21 17.21 17.36 -14.60
C GLU A 21 17.00 18.44 -15.69
N GLY A 22 16.48 18.08 -16.87
CA GLY A 22 16.14 19.01 -17.94
C GLY A 22 15.10 18.45 -18.91
N ASP A 23 14.38 19.34 -19.59
CA ASP A 23 13.36 19.00 -20.58
C ASP A 23 13.91 18.02 -21.64
N GLY A 24 13.22 16.90 -21.83
CA GLY A 24 13.53 15.91 -22.87
C GLY A 24 14.63 14.90 -22.54
N LYS A 25 15.26 14.94 -21.35
CA LYS A 25 16.18 13.86 -20.93
C LYS A 25 15.39 12.61 -20.50
N ALA A 26 16.01 11.43 -20.53
CA ALA A 26 15.39 10.20 -20.04
C ALA A 26 15.46 10.13 -18.51
N ALA A 27 14.40 9.62 -17.87
CA ALA A 27 14.41 9.40 -16.44
C ALA A 27 15.43 8.30 -16.11
N LYS A 28 16.28 8.54 -15.11
CA LYS A 28 17.24 7.53 -14.63
C LYS A 28 16.53 6.63 -13.62
N TRP A 29 16.71 5.33 -13.78
CA TRP A 29 16.28 4.29 -12.84
C TRP A 29 17.48 3.92 -11.97
N PRO A 30 17.69 4.61 -10.85
CA PRO A 30 18.85 4.36 -10.03
C PRO A 30 18.74 2.99 -9.33
N GLY A 31 19.87 2.39 -9.00
CA GLY A 31 19.91 1.06 -8.36
C GLY A 31 19.14 1.02 -7.03
N ILE A 32 18.73 -0.18 -6.63
CA ILE A 32 17.88 -0.45 -5.46
C ILE A 32 18.19 0.40 -4.21
N ASP A 33 19.46 0.59 -3.88
CA ASP A 33 19.93 1.32 -2.68
C ASP A 33 19.57 2.81 -2.69
N THR A 34 19.43 3.41 -3.88
CA THR A 34 19.08 4.82 -4.01
C THR A 34 17.64 5.11 -3.61
N ARG A 35 16.75 4.12 -3.61
CA ARG A 35 15.38 4.29 -3.09
C ARG A 35 15.36 4.57 -1.60
N HIS A 36 16.41 4.20 -0.88
CA HIS A 36 16.56 4.61 0.52
C HIS A 36 16.70 6.12 0.70
N MET A 37 17.12 6.86 -0.35
CA MET A 37 17.22 8.33 -0.30
C MET A 37 15.85 9.01 -0.14
N LEU A 38 14.74 8.31 -0.39
CA LEU A 38 13.39 8.84 -0.12
C LEU A 38 13.17 9.17 1.36
N ALA A 39 13.92 8.52 2.26
CA ALA A 39 13.90 8.84 3.69
C ALA A 39 14.58 10.18 4.01
N GLU A 40 15.39 10.71 3.08
CA GLU A 40 16.20 11.92 3.27
C GLU A 40 15.64 13.13 2.50
N LEU A 41 14.44 13.01 1.92
CA LEU A 41 13.81 14.12 1.19
C LEU A 41 13.53 15.32 2.09
N VAL A 42 13.82 16.51 1.56
CA VAL A 42 13.51 17.79 2.20
C VAL A 42 12.67 18.63 1.23
N PRO A 43 11.48 19.12 1.65
CA PRO A 43 10.82 18.83 2.91
C PRO A 43 10.36 17.36 3.02
N GLN A 44 10.28 16.87 4.25
CA GLN A 44 9.94 15.48 4.52
C GLN A 44 8.49 15.14 4.11
N PRO A 45 8.27 14.00 3.42
CA PRO A 45 6.93 13.53 3.11
C PRO A 45 6.26 12.88 4.34
N ASP A 46 4.93 12.82 4.34
CA ASP A 46 4.20 12.09 5.39
C ASP A 46 4.30 10.57 5.17
N GLN A 47 4.31 10.16 3.90
CA GLN A 47 4.31 8.77 3.49
C GLN A 47 5.28 8.52 2.34
N VAL A 48 5.87 7.32 2.33
CA VAL A 48 6.60 6.78 1.19
C VAL A 48 6.04 5.41 0.87
N THR A 49 5.73 5.16 -0.40
CA THR A 49 5.27 3.84 -0.82
C THR A 49 6.42 2.85 -0.82
N ILE A 50 6.19 1.63 -0.31
CA ILE A 50 7.18 0.56 -0.29
C ILE A 50 6.62 -0.68 -0.99
N VAL A 51 7.37 -1.21 -1.95
CA VAL A 51 7.10 -2.51 -2.58
C VAL A 51 7.68 -3.63 -1.72
N ILE A 52 7.01 -4.79 -1.70
CA ILE A 52 7.37 -5.94 -0.87
C ILE A 52 7.62 -7.14 -1.77
N ASN A 53 8.75 -7.82 -1.61
CA ASN A 53 9.20 -8.94 -2.46
C ASN A 53 9.54 -8.53 -3.90
N THR A 54 10.59 -9.14 -4.45
CA THR A 54 10.89 -9.00 -5.88
C THR A 54 9.84 -9.75 -6.69
N ASN A 55 9.27 -9.10 -7.70
CA ASN A 55 8.26 -9.68 -8.58
C ASN A 55 8.29 -9.04 -9.97
N GLN A 56 7.80 -9.78 -10.98
CA GLN A 56 7.48 -9.16 -12.27
C GLN A 56 6.34 -8.14 -12.07
N MET A 57 6.43 -7.02 -12.78
CA MET A 57 5.36 -6.03 -12.91
C MET A 57 5.26 -5.57 -14.36
N SER A 58 4.94 -6.50 -15.25
CA SER A 58 4.70 -6.21 -16.67
C SER A 58 3.42 -5.38 -16.85
N LEU A 59 3.56 -4.05 -16.80
CA LEU A 59 2.42 -3.13 -16.85
C LEU A 59 1.68 -3.18 -18.20
N THR A 60 2.36 -3.63 -19.26
CA THR A 60 1.78 -3.71 -20.60
C THR A 60 0.76 -4.83 -20.78
N GLU A 61 0.76 -5.87 -19.93
CA GLU A 61 -0.12 -7.03 -20.08
C GLU A 61 -1.60 -6.70 -19.98
N LEU A 62 -1.93 -5.68 -19.18
CA LEU A 62 -3.30 -5.23 -18.99
C LEU A 62 -3.65 -4.01 -19.84
N MET A 63 -2.71 -3.49 -20.63
CA MET A 63 -2.91 -2.37 -21.54
C MET A 63 -3.24 -2.87 -22.95
N SER A 64 -4.20 -2.22 -23.60
CA SER A 64 -4.46 -2.36 -25.02
C SER A 64 -3.66 -1.34 -25.83
N LYS A 65 -3.55 -1.54 -27.15
CA LYS A 65 -2.99 -0.53 -28.07
C LYS A 65 -3.71 0.83 -27.92
N ASP A 66 -5.03 0.78 -27.74
CA ASP A 66 -5.86 1.97 -27.52
C ASP A 66 -5.54 2.67 -26.18
N ASP A 67 -5.04 1.97 -25.16
CA ASP A 67 -4.64 2.60 -23.89
C ASP A 67 -3.35 3.43 -24.04
N VAL A 68 -2.44 3.00 -24.91
CA VAL A 68 -1.12 3.63 -25.08
C VAL A 68 -1.08 4.61 -26.26
N ALA A 69 -2.10 4.63 -27.12
CA ALA A 69 -2.17 5.50 -28.30
C ALA A 69 -1.96 6.99 -27.95
N GLY A 70 -1.09 7.66 -28.70
CA GLY A 70 -0.71 9.05 -28.48
C GLY A 70 0.08 9.29 -27.20
N THR A 71 0.81 8.30 -26.70
CA THR A 71 1.69 8.40 -25.51
C THR A 71 3.11 7.93 -25.83
N SER A 72 4.05 8.17 -24.92
CA SER A 72 5.43 7.67 -25.07
C SER A 72 5.50 6.14 -25.15
N LEU A 73 4.52 5.41 -24.60
CA LEU A 73 4.45 3.96 -24.62
C LEU A 73 4.20 3.37 -26.02
N GLU A 74 3.91 4.18 -27.04
CA GLU A 74 3.90 3.69 -28.44
C GLU A 74 5.30 3.41 -28.98
N LYS A 75 6.34 4.02 -28.40
CA LYS A 75 7.72 3.78 -28.81
C LYS A 75 8.13 2.39 -28.31
N PRO A 76 8.64 1.50 -29.19
CA PRO A 76 9.00 0.12 -28.81
C PRO A 76 9.95 0.03 -27.62
N GLU A 77 10.88 0.98 -27.49
CA GLU A 77 11.84 1.06 -26.37
C GLU A 77 11.12 1.21 -25.02
N TYR A 78 10.19 2.17 -24.90
CA TYR A 78 9.42 2.35 -23.68
C TYR A 78 8.45 1.19 -23.46
N PHE A 79 7.74 0.75 -24.51
CA PHE A 79 6.84 -0.40 -24.37
C PHE A 79 7.57 -1.63 -23.83
N ASN A 80 8.73 -1.96 -24.39
CA ASN A 80 9.53 -3.09 -23.94
C ASN A 80 10.08 -2.89 -22.53
N ALA A 81 10.50 -1.67 -22.15
CA ALA A 81 10.94 -1.39 -20.79
C ALA A 81 9.83 -1.65 -19.74
N TYR A 82 8.59 -1.27 -20.04
CA TYR A 82 7.44 -1.52 -19.16
C TYR A 82 6.92 -2.96 -19.21
N ARG A 83 7.16 -3.68 -20.32
CA ARG A 83 6.88 -5.12 -20.45
C ARG A 83 7.85 -5.96 -19.61
N GLU A 84 9.13 -5.63 -19.65
CA GLU A 84 10.18 -6.36 -18.92
C GLU A 84 10.37 -5.85 -17.48
N MET A 85 9.48 -4.97 -17.00
CA MET A 85 9.64 -4.31 -15.71
C MET A 85 9.53 -5.30 -14.54
N VAL A 86 10.53 -5.26 -13.66
CA VAL A 86 10.58 -5.99 -12.39
C VAL A 86 10.56 -4.98 -11.25
N THR A 87 9.71 -5.20 -10.26
CA THR A 87 9.83 -4.49 -8.98
C THR A 87 10.82 -5.25 -8.12
N GLU A 88 12.04 -4.75 -7.99
CA GLU A 88 13.03 -5.33 -7.09
C GLU A 88 12.73 -4.94 -5.64
N ALA A 89 12.63 -5.91 -4.74
CA ALA A 89 12.48 -5.68 -3.29
C ALA A 89 12.94 -6.91 -2.47
N PRO A 90 14.22 -7.28 -2.53
CA PRO A 90 14.80 -8.32 -1.67
C PRO A 90 14.56 -8.01 -0.18
N PRO A 91 14.53 -9.03 0.68
CA PRO A 91 14.28 -8.85 2.11
C PRO A 91 15.21 -7.83 2.80
N SER A 92 16.49 -7.79 2.41
CA SER A 92 17.47 -6.83 2.94
C SER A 92 17.07 -5.38 2.67
N PHE A 93 16.65 -5.08 1.44
CA PHE A 93 16.14 -3.77 1.06
C PHE A 93 14.92 -3.39 1.89
N VAL A 94 13.93 -4.28 2.00
CA VAL A 94 12.68 -3.98 2.73
C VAL A 94 12.96 -3.65 4.19
N VAL A 95 13.78 -4.46 4.88
CA VAL A 95 14.14 -4.25 6.28
C VAL A 95 14.87 -2.91 6.46
N GLU A 96 15.88 -2.64 5.63
CA GLU A 96 16.66 -1.40 5.73
C GLU A 96 15.82 -0.16 5.39
N HIS A 97 14.97 -0.25 4.36
CA HIS A 97 14.12 0.87 3.97
C HIS A 97 13.11 1.22 5.07
N LEU A 98 12.44 0.21 5.64
CA LEU A 98 11.52 0.41 6.76
C LEU A 98 12.24 1.06 7.94
N ARG A 99 13.43 0.57 8.31
CA ARG A 99 14.22 1.15 9.41
C ARG A 99 14.48 2.64 9.18
N ARG A 100 14.88 3.05 7.97
CA ARG A 100 15.14 4.46 7.63
C ARG A 100 13.88 5.31 7.66
N LEU A 101 12.78 4.84 7.07
CA LEU A 101 11.51 5.57 7.07
C LEU A 101 11.01 5.78 8.50
N VAL A 102 11.03 4.74 9.33
CA VAL A 102 10.61 4.78 10.74
C VAL A 102 11.50 5.72 11.55
N ALA A 103 12.82 5.66 11.37
CA ALA A 103 13.75 6.56 12.07
C ALA A 103 13.50 8.04 11.76
N LYS A 104 12.92 8.35 10.60
CA LYS A 104 12.52 9.71 10.21
C LYS A 104 11.08 10.02 10.61
N GLY A 105 10.26 9.03 11.00
CA GLY A 105 8.83 9.21 11.25
C GLY A 105 7.99 9.31 9.96
N ILE A 106 8.51 8.80 8.84
CA ILE A 106 7.77 8.67 7.58
C ILE A 106 6.98 7.37 7.64
N GLN A 107 5.68 7.42 7.36
CA GLN A 107 4.86 6.22 7.34
C GLN A 107 5.09 5.43 6.04
N PRO A 108 5.42 4.13 6.13
CA PRO A 108 5.42 3.27 4.95
C PRO A 108 3.98 3.02 4.47
N HIS A 109 3.73 3.23 3.19
CA HIS A 109 2.50 2.82 2.50
C HIS A 109 2.80 1.55 1.69
N PHE A 110 2.34 0.39 2.16
CA PHE A 110 2.69 -0.89 1.59
C PHE A 110 1.93 -1.14 0.29
N MET A 111 2.68 -1.23 -0.81
CA MET A 111 2.16 -1.51 -2.14
C MET A 111 2.15 -3.02 -2.34
N ILE A 112 0.96 -3.61 -2.38
CA ILE A 112 0.74 -5.05 -2.35
C ILE A 112 -0.05 -5.47 -3.59
N GLY A 113 0.63 -6.11 -4.54
CA GLY A 113 0.03 -6.67 -5.74
C GLY A 113 -0.29 -8.16 -5.64
N SER A 114 0.08 -8.86 -4.57
CA SER A 114 -0.40 -10.22 -4.32
C SER A 114 -0.61 -10.50 -2.83
N ILE A 115 -1.48 -11.45 -2.54
CA ILE A 115 -1.75 -11.88 -1.16
C ILE A 115 -0.50 -12.39 -0.43
N HIS A 116 0.45 -12.99 -1.14
CA HIS A 116 1.69 -13.52 -0.55
C HIS A 116 2.65 -12.41 -0.10
N GLN A 117 2.55 -11.22 -0.69
CA GLN A 117 3.28 -10.05 -0.19
C GLN A 117 2.69 -9.56 1.14
N LEU A 118 1.38 -9.67 1.36
CA LEU A 118 0.75 -9.36 2.66
C LEU A 118 1.27 -10.28 3.77
N GLU A 119 1.46 -11.58 3.49
CA GLU A 119 2.05 -12.54 4.43
C GLU A 119 3.48 -12.13 4.83
N THR A 120 4.24 -11.53 3.90
CA THR A 120 5.56 -10.99 4.20
C THR A 120 5.47 -9.78 5.13
N VAL A 121 4.54 -8.87 4.91
CA VAL A 121 4.31 -7.71 5.79
C VAL A 121 3.88 -8.17 7.18
N GLU A 122 2.96 -9.14 7.27
CA GLU A 122 2.57 -9.73 8.54
C GLU A 122 3.78 -10.30 9.28
N ARG A 123 4.65 -11.06 8.60
CA ARG A 123 5.89 -11.58 9.20
C ARG A 123 6.78 -10.46 9.73
N LEU A 124 6.99 -9.38 8.96
CA LEU A 124 7.79 -8.23 9.39
C LEU A 124 7.24 -7.59 10.67
N ILE A 125 5.91 -7.50 10.79
CA ILE A 125 5.23 -7.00 11.99
C ILE A 125 5.39 -7.97 13.16
N ARG A 126 5.15 -9.26 12.94
CA ARG A 126 5.29 -10.31 13.96
C ARG A 126 6.70 -10.38 14.54
N THR A 127 7.72 -10.14 13.72
CA THR A 127 9.14 -10.09 14.16
C THR A 127 9.57 -8.74 14.74
N GLY A 128 8.66 -7.75 14.82
CA GLY A 128 8.95 -6.44 15.38
C GLY A 128 9.80 -5.53 14.49
N VAL A 129 10.02 -5.89 13.22
CA VAL A 129 10.74 -5.03 12.26
C VAL A 129 9.92 -3.77 11.97
N TYR A 130 8.60 -3.88 11.98
CA TYR A 130 7.68 -2.76 11.86
C TYR A 130 6.57 -2.87 12.91
N THR A 131 6.41 -1.83 13.73
CA THR A 131 5.35 -1.77 14.76
C THR A 131 4.44 -0.56 14.55
N GLY A 132 4.30 -0.07 13.31
CA GLY A 132 3.38 1.03 12.99
C GLY A 132 2.00 0.55 12.49
N PRO A 133 1.10 1.50 12.17
CA PRO A 133 -0.15 1.22 11.46
C PRO A 133 0.07 0.50 10.14
N LEU A 134 -0.82 -0.43 9.79
CA LEU A 134 -0.78 -1.10 8.50
C LEU A 134 -1.60 -0.31 7.48
N VAL A 135 -0.92 0.41 6.59
CA VAL A 135 -1.53 1.16 5.49
C VAL A 135 -1.17 0.46 4.19
N LEU A 136 -2.18 -0.04 3.49
CA LEU A 136 -2.07 -0.91 2.33
C LEU A 136 -2.66 -0.24 1.08
N ASN A 137 -2.01 -0.49 -0.05
CA ASN A 137 -2.58 -0.28 -1.37
C ASN A 137 -2.59 -1.61 -2.12
N HIS A 138 -3.78 -2.08 -2.51
CA HIS A 138 -3.94 -3.24 -3.36
C HIS A 138 -3.71 -2.86 -4.83
N MET A 139 -2.59 -3.33 -5.40
CA MET A 139 -2.15 -3.02 -6.75
C MET A 139 -2.72 -3.99 -7.79
N ALA A 140 -3.87 -3.65 -8.39
CA ALA A 140 -4.46 -4.44 -9.47
C ALA A 140 -3.89 -4.06 -10.85
N LEU A 141 -2.59 -4.30 -11.05
CA LEU A 141 -1.80 -3.84 -12.21
C LEU A 141 -1.45 -4.95 -13.22
N GLY A 142 -1.61 -6.22 -12.85
CA GLY A 142 -1.23 -7.39 -13.66
C GLY A 142 0.28 -7.61 -13.79
N GLY A 143 0.69 -8.43 -14.74
CA GLY A 143 2.11 -8.62 -15.04
C GLY A 143 2.92 -9.27 -13.94
N GLY A 144 2.31 -10.18 -13.16
CA GLY A 144 2.85 -10.76 -11.93
C GLY A 144 2.10 -10.31 -10.67
N TYR A 145 1.33 -9.22 -10.75
CA TYR A 145 0.39 -8.78 -9.72
C TYR A 145 -1.05 -9.17 -10.02
N ALA A 146 -1.93 -8.91 -9.05
CA ALA A 146 -3.36 -9.09 -9.12
C ALA A 146 -3.92 -8.44 -10.39
N GLY A 147 -4.86 -9.15 -11.01
CA GLY A 147 -5.51 -8.68 -12.22
C GLY A 147 -6.65 -7.72 -11.92
N ARG A 148 -7.43 -7.41 -12.97
CA ARG A 148 -8.61 -6.52 -12.89
C ARG A 148 -9.89 -7.28 -12.52
N ASN A 149 -9.79 -8.54 -12.11
CA ASN A 149 -10.96 -9.33 -11.73
C ASN A 149 -11.42 -8.91 -10.32
N PRO A 150 -12.68 -8.50 -10.13
CA PRO A 150 -13.18 -8.15 -8.81
C PRO A 150 -13.07 -9.26 -7.76
N ALA A 151 -13.03 -10.53 -8.18
CA ALA A 151 -12.81 -11.66 -7.28
C ALA A 151 -11.44 -11.57 -6.56
N ASP A 152 -10.40 -11.13 -7.26
CA ASP A 152 -9.06 -10.94 -6.68
C ASP A 152 -9.08 -9.84 -5.61
N MET A 153 -9.77 -8.72 -5.91
CA MET A 153 -9.96 -7.64 -4.96
C MET A 153 -10.73 -8.12 -3.72
N LEU A 154 -11.84 -8.83 -3.89
CA LEU A 154 -12.65 -9.33 -2.78
C LEU A 154 -11.87 -10.31 -1.89
N GLU A 155 -11.08 -11.18 -2.50
CA GLU A 155 -10.20 -12.08 -1.75
C GLU A 155 -9.14 -11.31 -0.96
N PHE A 156 -8.53 -10.28 -1.57
CA PHE A 156 -7.56 -9.45 -0.86
C PHE A 156 -8.21 -8.72 0.32
N VAL A 157 -9.38 -8.12 0.12
CA VAL A 157 -10.17 -7.45 1.18
C VAL A 157 -10.48 -8.42 2.32
N ARG A 158 -10.88 -9.65 2.02
CA ARG A 158 -11.16 -10.70 3.02
C ARG A 158 -9.95 -11.04 3.89
N ARG A 159 -8.74 -10.83 3.39
CA ARG A 159 -7.48 -11.25 4.01
C ARG A 159 -6.77 -10.13 4.75
N VAL A 160 -7.11 -8.88 4.44
CA VAL A 160 -6.66 -7.70 5.17
C VAL A 160 -7.32 -7.67 6.55
N PRO A 161 -6.57 -7.41 7.64
CA PRO A 161 -7.16 -7.38 8.97
C PRO A 161 -7.89 -6.06 9.23
N ASP A 162 -8.96 -6.11 10.03
CA ASP A 162 -9.89 -4.97 10.26
C ASP A 162 -9.21 -3.67 10.74
N GLY A 163 -8.09 -3.77 11.45
CA GLY A 163 -7.36 -2.61 11.98
C GLY A 163 -6.43 -1.91 10.97
N ALA A 164 -6.32 -2.45 9.75
CA ALA A 164 -5.56 -1.86 8.66
C ALA A 164 -6.37 -0.80 7.89
N VAL A 165 -5.66 0.06 7.16
CA VAL A 165 -6.27 0.98 6.18
C VAL A 165 -5.98 0.43 4.79
N LEU A 166 -7.02 0.18 4.00
CA LEU A 166 -6.89 -0.39 2.66
C LEU A 166 -7.36 0.59 1.59
N THR A 167 -6.46 0.86 0.64
CA THR A 167 -6.71 1.60 -0.60
C THR A 167 -6.73 0.63 -1.77
N ILE A 168 -7.69 0.77 -2.67
CA ILE A 168 -7.77 0.00 -3.91
C ILE A 168 -7.30 0.86 -5.08
N GLU A 169 -6.43 0.28 -5.89
CA GLU A 169 -5.89 0.84 -7.13
C GLU A 169 -6.17 -0.13 -8.29
N SER A 170 -6.30 0.40 -9.50
CA SER A 170 -6.39 -0.37 -10.74
C SER A 170 -5.70 0.39 -11.86
N LEU A 171 -5.79 -0.11 -13.10
CA LEU A 171 -5.05 0.44 -14.24
C LEU A 171 -5.98 0.83 -15.40
N MET A 172 -5.73 1.99 -16.00
CA MET A 172 -6.43 2.54 -17.16
C MET A 172 -7.95 2.56 -16.96
N ARG A 173 -8.71 2.12 -17.96
CA ARG A 173 -10.18 2.22 -18.01
C ARG A 173 -10.89 1.42 -16.91
N THR A 174 -10.21 0.53 -16.18
CA THR A 174 -10.80 -0.19 -15.05
C THR A 174 -10.71 0.56 -13.73
N VAL A 175 -10.00 1.70 -13.67
CA VAL A 175 -9.94 2.55 -12.46
C VAL A 175 -11.33 2.95 -11.97
N PRO A 176 -12.21 3.61 -12.77
CA PRO A 176 -13.53 4.01 -12.26
C PRO A 176 -14.43 2.87 -11.76
N PRO A 177 -14.62 1.75 -12.50
CA PRO A 177 -15.49 0.67 -12.01
C PRO A 177 -14.93 -0.03 -10.76
N ILE A 178 -13.62 -0.34 -10.70
CA ILE A 178 -13.02 -0.98 -9.53
C ILE A 178 -13.06 -0.06 -8.32
N CYS A 179 -12.75 1.23 -8.49
CA CYS A 179 -12.86 2.22 -7.40
C CYS A 179 -14.31 2.39 -6.93
N THR A 180 -15.29 2.35 -7.83
CA THR A 180 -16.71 2.42 -7.44
C THR A 180 -17.10 1.23 -6.56
N MET A 181 -16.66 0.01 -6.92
CA MET A 181 -16.87 -1.16 -6.07
C MET A 181 -16.19 -1.01 -4.70
N ALA A 182 -14.95 -0.53 -4.68
CA ALA A 182 -14.22 -0.28 -3.43
C ALA A 182 -14.94 0.75 -2.54
N VAL A 183 -15.49 1.83 -3.13
CA VAL A 183 -16.29 2.80 -2.38
C VAL A 183 -17.53 2.15 -1.76
N ALA A 184 -18.25 1.32 -2.52
CA ALA A 184 -19.42 0.59 -2.03
C ALA A 184 -19.08 -0.42 -0.92
N LEU A 185 -17.86 -0.95 -0.89
CA LEU A 185 -17.34 -1.82 0.18
C LEU A 185 -16.80 -1.03 1.38
N GLY A 186 -16.85 0.30 1.37
CA GLY A 186 -16.33 1.16 2.45
C GLY A 186 -14.81 1.38 2.43
N LEU A 187 -14.12 1.00 1.34
CA LEU A 187 -12.66 1.04 1.21
C LEU A 187 -12.16 2.37 0.64
N HIS A 188 -10.88 2.71 0.79
CA HIS A 188 -10.29 3.89 0.14
C HIS A 188 -9.95 3.60 -1.32
N VAL A 189 -9.82 4.66 -2.12
CA VAL A 189 -9.55 4.55 -3.56
C VAL A 189 -8.42 5.48 -3.98
N ARG A 190 -7.68 5.07 -5.00
CA ARG A 190 -6.64 5.85 -5.65
C ARG A 190 -7.04 6.14 -7.10
N VAL A 191 -6.94 7.41 -7.51
CA VAL A 191 -7.19 7.86 -8.88
C VAL A 191 -6.19 8.93 -9.29
N GLY A 192 -5.96 9.08 -10.59
CA GLY A 192 -5.07 10.10 -11.15
C GLY A 192 -4.49 9.66 -12.50
N VAL A 193 -3.77 10.58 -13.14
CA VAL A 193 -3.14 10.32 -14.45
C VAL A 193 -2.01 9.29 -14.40
N GLU A 194 -1.48 8.98 -13.22
CA GLU A 194 -0.53 7.87 -13.04
C GLU A 194 -1.19 6.53 -13.37
N ASP A 195 -2.45 6.36 -12.95
CA ASP A 195 -3.16 5.09 -13.05
C ASP A 195 -4.06 5.04 -14.29
N ASN A 196 -4.66 6.17 -14.69
CA ASN A 196 -5.59 6.23 -15.82
C ASN A 196 -5.50 7.53 -16.62
N LEU A 197 -5.42 7.39 -17.94
CA LEU A 197 -5.37 8.52 -18.87
C LEU A 197 -6.72 8.85 -19.53
N TRP A 198 -7.74 8.01 -19.36
CA TRP A 198 -8.91 7.98 -20.24
C TRP A 198 -10.23 8.10 -19.47
N ARG A 199 -11.08 9.04 -19.89
CA ARG A 199 -12.45 9.18 -19.34
C ARG A 199 -13.42 8.34 -20.14
N ARG A 200 -13.33 8.51 -21.46
CA ARG A 200 -13.99 7.74 -22.51
C ARG A 200 -12.94 7.43 -23.57
N LYS A 201 -13.24 6.54 -24.51
CA LYS A 201 -12.31 6.25 -25.61
C LYS A 201 -11.99 7.55 -26.37
N GLY A 202 -10.70 7.89 -26.43
CA GLY A 202 -10.21 9.11 -27.08
C GLY A 202 -10.30 10.40 -26.24
N GLU A 203 -10.92 10.38 -25.05
CA GLU A 203 -11.05 11.56 -24.18
C GLU A 203 -10.07 11.46 -23.01
N ARG A 204 -9.11 12.39 -22.93
CA ARG A 204 -8.13 12.47 -21.83
C ARG A 204 -8.82 12.82 -20.51
N PHE A 205 -8.29 12.26 -19.41
CA PHE A 205 -8.88 12.44 -18.09
C PHE A 205 -7.88 13.04 -17.10
N THR A 206 -8.06 14.31 -16.74
CA THR A 206 -7.17 14.99 -15.79
C THR A 206 -7.34 14.42 -14.37
N SER A 207 -6.29 14.50 -13.54
CA SER A 207 -6.37 14.04 -12.14
C SER A 207 -7.50 14.73 -11.36
N VAL A 208 -7.70 16.04 -11.56
CA VAL A 208 -8.77 16.81 -10.90
C VAL A 208 -10.14 16.25 -11.29
N ALA A 209 -10.40 16.03 -12.58
CA ALA A 209 -11.69 15.51 -13.04
C ALA A 209 -11.92 14.06 -12.57
N GLN A 210 -10.87 13.25 -12.43
CA GLN A 210 -10.95 11.91 -11.83
C GLN A 210 -11.34 11.97 -10.35
N VAL A 211 -10.72 12.87 -9.59
CA VAL A 211 -11.07 13.12 -8.18
C VAL A 211 -12.51 13.59 -8.06
N GLU A 212 -12.95 14.58 -8.85
CA GLU A 212 -14.33 15.07 -8.86
C GLU A 212 -15.34 13.96 -9.19
N GLN A 213 -15.01 13.07 -10.12
CA GLN A 213 -15.83 11.90 -10.43
C GLN A 213 -15.99 10.98 -9.22
N MET A 214 -14.89 10.63 -8.53
CA MET A 214 -14.95 9.76 -7.35
C MET A 214 -15.63 10.41 -6.15
N VAL A 215 -15.41 11.71 -5.93
CA VAL A 215 -16.11 12.49 -4.89
C VAL A 215 -17.62 12.46 -5.11
N ARG A 216 -18.08 12.64 -6.36
CA ARG A 216 -19.50 12.52 -6.70
C ARG A 216 -20.01 11.12 -6.40
N ILE A 217 -19.35 10.08 -6.90
CA ILE A 217 -19.76 8.68 -6.68
C ILE A 217 -19.83 8.34 -5.19
N ALA A 218 -18.86 8.77 -4.39
CA ALA A 218 -18.88 8.56 -2.94
C ALA A 218 -20.10 9.20 -2.28
N ARG A 219 -20.41 10.45 -2.64
CA ARG A 219 -21.58 11.17 -2.11
C ARG A 219 -22.91 10.56 -2.55
N GLU A 220 -23.02 10.07 -3.78
CA GLU A 220 -24.22 9.33 -4.24
C GLU A 220 -24.47 8.07 -3.40
N LEU A 221 -23.41 7.47 -2.83
CA LEU A 221 -23.48 6.33 -1.93
C LEU A 221 -23.56 6.73 -0.44
N GLY A 222 -23.81 8.02 -0.15
CA GLY A 222 -23.93 8.53 1.22
C GLY A 222 -22.61 8.56 2.00
N ARG A 223 -21.47 8.57 1.31
CA ARG A 223 -20.13 8.57 1.92
C ARG A 223 -19.40 9.89 1.68
N ASP A 224 -19.07 10.57 2.76
CA ASP A 224 -18.26 11.79 2.72
C ASP A 224 -16.78 11.52 2.41
N VAL A 225 -16.10 12.56 1.94
CA VAL A 225 -14.67 12.52 1.58
C VAL A 225 -13.86 13.16 2.68
N ALA A 226 -12.88 12.42 3.20
CA ALA A 226 -12.01 12.87 4.28
C ALA A 226 -11.21 14.12 3.88
N THR A 227 -11.22 15.10 4.76
CA THR A 227 -10.27 16.22 4.77
C THR A 227 -8.85 15.71 5.05
N GLY A 228 -7.83 16.54 4.79
CA GLY A 228 -6.44 16.17 5.09
C GLY A 228 -6.17 15.88 6.58
N GLU A 229 -6.93 16.52 7.47
CA GLU A 229 -6.85 16.30 8.92
C GLU A 229 -7.49 14.97 9.33
N GLU A 230 -8.66 14.64 8.79
CA GLU A 230 -9.29 13.33 8.97
C GLU A 230 -8.43 12.22 8.37
N ALA A 231 -7.87 12.42 7.18
CA ALA A 231 -6.95 11.47 6.55
C ALA A 231 -5.73 11.19 7.44
N ARG A 232 -5.15 12.23 8.07
CA ARG A 232 -4.06 12.07 9.05
C ARG A 232 -4.47 11.17 10.22
N GLY A 233 -5.70 11.33 10.71
CA GLY A 233 -6.28 10.50 11.77
C GLY A 233 -6.51 9.05 11.33
N ILE A 234 -7.14 8.85 10.17
CA ILE A 234 -7.45 7.54 9.58
C ILE A 234 -6.17 6.74 9.35
N TYR A 235 -5.18 7.35 8.68
CA TYR A 235 -3.89 6.72 8.43
C TYR A 235 -3.02 6.62 9.69
N LYS A 236 -3.42 7.24 10.81
CA LYS A 236 -2.67 7.19 12.09
C LYS A 236 -1.23 7.69 11.92
N ILE A 237 -1.03 8.76 11.14
CA ILE A 237 0.31 9.29 10.83
C ILE A 237 1.07 9.61 12.11
N GLY A 238 2.34 9.20 12.18
CA GLY A 238 3.23 9.42 13.33
C GLY A 238 3.01 8.48 14.51
N LYS A 239 2.07 7.52 14.43
CA LYS A 239 1.89 6.50 15.48
C LYS A 239 2.80 5.30 15.27
N TYR A 240 3.34 4.79 16.38
CA TYR A 240 4.04 3.52 16.48
C TYR A 240 3.65 2.83 17.79
N TYR A 241 3.60 1.51 17.78
CA TYR A 241 3.27 0.67 18.92
C TYR A 241 4.56 0.17 19.59
N ARG A 242 4.48 -0.11 20.89
CA ARG A 242 5.63 -0.44 21.75
C ARG A 242 6.21 -1.82 21.44
N SER A 243 5.42 -2.72 20.88
CA SER A 243 5.83 -4.10 20.58
C SER A 243 5.07 -4.67 19.39
N ALA A 244 5.60 -5.78 18.85
CA ALA A 244 4.90 -6.58 17.84
C ALA A 244 3.51 -7.01 18.33
N ASP A 245 3.40 -7.50 19.57
CA ASP A 245 2.11 -7.96 20.11
C ASP A 245 1.07 -6.82 20.24
N GLU A 246 1.50 -5.61 20.59
CA GLU A 246 0.61 -4.44 20.61
C GLU A 246 0.17 -4.06 19.19
N ALA A 247 1.08 -4.11 18.22
CA ALA A 247 0.74 -3.88 16.82
C ALA A 247 -0.28 -4.91 16.30
N LEU A 248 -0.05 -6.20 16.55
CA LEU A 248 -0.97 -7.29 16.17
C LEU A 248 -2.36 -7.08 16.80
N ALA A 249 -2.40 -6.68 18.08
CA ALA A 249 -3.66 -6.40 18.77
C ALA A 249 -4.44 -5.24 18.15
N HIS A 250 -3.77 -4.14 17.77
CA HIS A 250 -4.40 -3.03 17.06
C HIS A 250 -4.85 -3.40 15.65
N LEU A 251 -4.17 -4.34 14.99
CA LEU A 251 -4.50 -4.76 13.64
C LEU A 251 -5.68 -5.70 13.57
N GLY A 252 -5.98 -6.46 14.63
CA GLY A 252 -7.01 -7.51 14.54
C GLY A 252 -6.42 -8.91 14.50
N TRP A 253 -5.11 -9.05 14.33
CA TRP A 253 -4.46 -10.33 14.15
C TRP A 253 -4.30 -11.14 15.46
N PRO A 254 -4.19 -12.47 15.36
CA PRO A 254 -3.81 -13.30 16.49
C PRO A 254 -2.43 -12.91 17.05
N PRO A 255 -2.22 -12.98 18.38
CA PRO A 255 -0.94 -12.67 19.00
C PRO A 255 0.15 -13.65 18.54
N ASN A 256 1.42 -13.32 18.78
CA ASN A 256 2.49 -14.27 18.55
C ASN A 256 2.37 -15.49 19.49
N ARG A 257 2.82 -16.64 18.98
CA ARG A 257 2.86 -17.88 19.76
C ARG A 257 3.91 -17.75 20.87
N ARG A 258 3.53 -18.12 22.09
CA ARG A 258 4.49 -18.20 23.20
C ARG A 258 5.31 -19.50 23.11
N PRO A 259 6.59 -19.51 23.53
CA PRO A 259 7.37 -20.73 23.66
C PRO A 259 6.59 -21.81 24.43
N GLY A 260 6.57 -23.04 23.92
CA GLY A 260 5.86 -24.16 24.54
C GLY A 260 4.33 -24.21 24.37
N GLN A 261 3.69 -23.15 23.87
CA GLN A 261 2.24 -23.16 23.61
C GLN A 261 1.89 -24.21 22.54
N ARG A 262 0.90 -25.08 22.78
CA ARG A 262 0.35 -26.03 21.80
C ARG A 262 -1.00 -25.53 21.25
N GLY A 263 -1.34 -25.92 20.02
CA GLY A 263 -2.63 -25.56 19.38
C GLY A 263 -2.59 -24.28 18.52
N PHE A 264 -3.78 -23.86 18.07
CA PHE A 264 -3.98 -22.73 17.15
C PHE A 264 -3.97 -21.37 17.88
N LEU A 265 -3.54 -20.33 17.16
CA LEU A 265 -3.57 -18.95 17.63
C LEU A 265 -4.94 -18.36 17.37
N VAL A 266 -5.70 -18.08 18.43
CA VAL A 266 -6.98 -17.37 18.34
C VAL A 266 -6.91 -16.10 19.19
N ARG A 267 -7.51 -15.03 18.69
CA ARG A 267 -7.72 -13.82 19.49
C ARG A 267 -8.81 -14.14 20.50
N ALA A 268 -8.45 -14.29 21.77
CA ALA A 268 -9.43 -14.46 22.83
C ALA A 268 -10.25 -13.15 22.98
N PRO A 269 -11.59 -13.24 23.22
CA PRO A 269 -12.40 -12.09 23.55
C PRO A 269 -11.81 -11.35 24.76
N GLU A 270 -12.01 -10.03 24.86
CA GLU A 270 -11.42 -9.21 25.93
C GLU A 270 -11.75 -9.75 27.34
N THR A 271 -12.95 -10.29 27.53
CA THR A 271 -13.41 -10.92 28.78
C THR A 271 -12.59 -12.14 29.23
N VAL A 272 -11.88 -12.80 28.31
CA VAL A 272 -11.01 -13.96 28.59
C VAL A 272 -9.55 -13.53 28.82
N ARG A 273 -9.20 -12.27 28.54
CA ARG A 273 -7.83 -11.76 28.70
C ARG A 273 -7.48 -11.49 30.17
N GLU A 274 -8.43 -10.99 30.97
CA GLU A 274 -8.22 -10.71 32.40
C GLU A 274 -8.09 -11.98 33.25
N THR A 275 -8.77 -13.06 32.86
CA THR A 275 -8.76 -14.33 33.61
C THR A 275 -7.49 -15.16 33.44
N ARG A 276 -6.66 -14.86 32.42
CA ARG A 276 -5.40 -15.59 32.16
C ARG A 276 -4.15 -14.95 32.77
N THR A 277 -4.24 -13.75 33.34
CA THR A 277 -3.14 -13.13 34.10
C THR A 277 -3.08 -13.58 35.56
N THR A 278 -4.08 -14.31 36.04
CA THR A 278 -4.09 -14.93 37.36
C THR A 278 -4.16 -16.44 37.22
N THR A 279 -3.15 -17.14 37.75
CA THR A 279 -2.98 -18.60 37.82
C THR A 279 -2.21 -19.26 36.67
N SER A 280 -0.90 -19.43 36.88
CA SER A 280 -0.18 -20.61 36.41
C SER A 280 0.47 -21.28 37.62
N PRO A 281 -0.11 -22.35 38.18
CA PRO A 281 0.58 -23.23 39.11
C PRO A 281 1.20 -24.36 38.30
N LEU A 282 2.34 -24.11 37.65
CA LEU A 282 3.16 -25.16 37.04
C LEU A 282 4.62 -24.84 37.32
N ALA A 283 4.97 -24.92 38.59
CA ALA A 283 6.35 -24.99 39.06
C ALA A 283 6.37 -25.82 40.35
N GLU A 284 6.06 -27.11 40.26
CA GLU A 284 6.52 -28.14 41.20
C GLU A 284 6.16 -29.53 40.64
N GLU A 285 7.01 -30.51 40.94
CA GLU A 285 7.10 -31.88 40.40
C GLU A 285 7.84 -31.97 39.05
N THR A 286 9.07 -32.48 38.96
CA THR A 286 9.56 -33.72 39.58
C THR A 286 11.10 -33.72 39.64
N ARG A 287 11.64 -34.32 40.71
CA ARG A 287 13.04 -34.74 40.86
C ARG A 287 13.40 -35.88 39.93
#